data_AF-A0A969AFF9-F1
#
_entry.id   AF-A0A969AFF9-F1
#
_cell.length_a   1.000
_cell.length_b   1.000
_cell.length_c   1.000
_cell.angle_alpha   90.00
_cell.angle_beta   90.00
_cell.angle_gamma   90.00
#
_symmetry.space_group_name_H-M   'P 1'
#
loop_
_entity.id
_entity.type
_entity.pdbx_description
1 polymer ?
#
loop_
_entity_poly.entity_id
_entity_poly.type
_entity_poly.pdbx_seq_one_letter_code
_entity_poly.pdbx_strand_id
1 'polypeptide(L)' 'MSKKTRTERLNLSMDENLKRNFNTVCTWKGINMSDVAHELIERWVEENAPPGLFEKPDDVDDKNEK' A
#
# COMPACT_ATOMS: atom_id res chain seq x y z
N MET A 1 -21.03 9.22 2.36
CA MET A 1 -20.54 8.76 1.04
C MET A 1 -19.07 8.43 1.18
N SER A 2 -18.72 7.19 1.49
CA SER A 2 -17.31 6.79 1.69
C SER A 2 -16.54 6.98 0.39
N LYS A 3 -15.50 7.81 0.41
CA LYS A 3 -14.62 8.05 -0.73
C LYS A 3 -14.04 6.69 -1.15
N LYS A 4 -14.48 6.13 -2.28
CA LYS A 4 -13.86 4.93 -2.86
C LYS A 4 -12.39 5.26 -3.09
N THR A 5 -11.50 4.63 -2.32
CA THR A 5 -10.06 4.72 -2.52
C THR A 5 -9.77 4.28 -3.94
N ARG A 6 -9.14 5.17 -4.73
CA ARG A 6 -8.78 4.89 -6.11
C ARG A 6 -7.64 3.88 -6.10
N THR A 7 -7.89 2.65 -6.51
CA THR A 7 -6.85 1.64 -6.67
C THR A 7 -6.03 1.95 -7.93
N GLU A 8 -4.73 2.12 -7.77
CA GLU A 8 -3.79 2.26 -8.89
C GLU A 8 -3.08 0.93 -9.18
N ARG A 9 -2.71 0.71 -10.45
CA ARG A 9 -2.03 -0.53 -10.85
C ARG A 9 -0.53 -0.42 -10.63
N LEU A 10 0.03 -1.36 -9.87
CA LEU A 10 1.47 -1.54 -9.71
C LEU A 10 1.95 -2.73 -10.54
N ASN A 11 2.98 -2.54 -11.37
CA ASN A 11 3.64 -3.63 -12.09
C ASN A 11 4.92 -4.00 -11.35
N LEU A 12 5.06 -5.28 -10.97
CA LEU A 12 6.21 -5.80 -10.25
C LEU A 12 7.00 -6.76 -11.13
N SER A 13 8.33 -6.59 -11.15
CA SER A 13 9.26 -7.57 -11.73
C SER A 13 9.76 -8.50 -10.63
N MET A 14 9.68 -9.80 -10.87
CA MET A 14 10.15 -10.84 -9.95
C MET A 14 10.55 -12.09 -10.73
N ASP A 15 11.35 -12.95 -10.10
CA ASP A 15 11.72 -14.25 -10.68
C ASP A 15 10.48 -15.10 -11.01
N GLU A 16 10.55 -15.84 -12.12
CA GLU A 16 9.43 -16.64 -12.59
C GLU A 16 9.04 -17.73 -11.58
N ASN A 17 10.01 -18.40 -10.97
CA ASN A 17 9.74 -19.45 -9.99
C ASN A 17 9.12 -18.86 -8.73
N LEU A 18 9.59 -17.67 -8.32
CA LEU A 18 9.01 -16.96 -7.19
C LEU A 18 7.54 -16.59 -7.45
N LYS A 19 7.23 -16.03 -8.63
CA LYS A 19 5.84 -15.72 -9.02
C LYS A 19 4.96 -16.97 -9.03
N ARG A 20 5.49 -18.09 -9.53
CA ARG A 20 4.76 -19.35 -9.59
C ARG A 20 4.46 -19.90 -8.20
N ASN A 21 5.44 -19.92 -7.31
CA ASN A 21 5.28 -20.36 -5.93
C ASN A 21 4.29 -19.46 -5.19
N PHE A 22 4.41 -18.14 -5.38
CA PHE A 22 3.50 -17.15 -4.82
C PHE A 22 2.06 -17.39 -5.29
N ASN A 23 1.84 -17.64 -6.59
CA ASN A 23 0.53 -17.97 -7.14
C ASN A 23 -0.07 -19.22 -6.50
N THR A 24 0.73 -20.28 -6.40
CA THR A 24 0.30 -21.57 -5.85
C THR A 24 -0.17 -21.40 -4.40
N VAL A 25 0.59 -20.67 -3.58
CA VAL A 25 0.24 -20.41 -2.18
C VAL A 25 -1.02 -19.53 -2.07
N CYS A 26 -1.12 -18.47 -2.87
CA CYS A 26 -2.30 -17.59 -2.88
C CYS A 26 -3.56 -18.36 -3.28
N THR A 27 -3.45 -19.20 -4.32
CA THR A 27 -4.54 -20.05 -4.81
C THR A 27 -4.97 -21.05 -3.75
N TRP A 28 -4.00 -21.73 -3.10
CA TRP A 28 -4.29 -22.68 -2.03
C TRP A 28 -4.98 -22.04 -0.82
N LYS A 29 -4.62 -20.79 -0.48
CA LYS A 29 -5.28 -20.01 0.59
C LYS A 29 -6.59 -19.34 0.17
N GLY A 30 -6.92 -19.32 -1.13
CA GLY A 30 -8.10 -18.62 -1.65
C GLY A 30 -8.02 -17.10 -1.55
N ILE A 31 -6.80 -16.53 -1.64
CA ILE A 31 -6.56 -15.07 -1.56
C ILE A 31 -5.93 -14.56 -2.85
N ASN A 32 -6.11 -13.27 -3.16
CA ASN A 32 -5.50 -12.69 -4.35
C ASN A 32 -4.05 -12.27 -4.07
N MET A 33 -3.20 -12.40 -5.10
CA MET A 33 -1.83 -11.87 -5.07
C MET A 33 -1.77 -10.39 -4.71
N SER A 34 -2.74 -9.60 -5.21
CA SER A 34 -2.78 -8.15 -4.98
C SER A 34 -3.02 -7.81 -3.52
N ASP A 35 -3.85 -8.57 -2.80
CA ASP A 35 -4.11 -8.36 -1.38
C ASP A 35 -2.84 -8.62 -0.57
N VAL A 36 -2.15 -9.72 -0.87
CA VAL A 36 -0.88 -10.05 -0.20
C VAL A 36 0.22 -9.04 -0.54
N ALA A 37 0.32 -8.63 -1.81
CA ALA A 37 1.28 -7.60 -2.21
C ALA A 37 0.99 -6.27 -1.52
N HIS A 38 -0.28 -5.87 -1.39
CA HIS A 38 -0.69 -4.67 -0.68
C HIS A 38 -0.25 -4.72 0.78
N GLU A 39 -0.57 -5.81 1.50
CA GLU A 39 -0.18 -5.99 2.90
C GLU A 39 1.34 -5.94 3.10
N LEU A 40 2.11 -6.58 2.20
CA LEU A 40 3.57 -6.56 2.27
C LEU A 40 4.15 -5.16 1.99
N ILE A 41 3.58 -4.43 1.04
CA ILE A 41 4.00 -3.06 0.73
C ILE A 41 3.67 -2.12 1.87
N GLU A 42 2.47 -2.24 2.47
CA GLU A 42 2.04 -1.43 3.60
C GLU A 42 2.99 -1.61 4.80
N ARG A 43 3.26 -2.87 5.18
CA ARG A 43 4.25 -3.16 6.23
C ARG A 43 5.64 -2.65 5.91
N TRP A 44 6.10 -2.85 4.68
CA TRP A 44 7.41 -2.35 4.27
C TRP A 44 7.51 -0.83 4.42
N VAL A 45 6.46 -0.10 4.06
CA VAL A 45 6.39 1.35 4.23
C VAL A 45 6.38 1.73 5.70
N GLU A 46 5.58 1.08 6.54
CA GLU A 46 5.52 1.37 7.98
C GLU A 46 6.87 1.13 8.69
N GLU A 47 7.58 0.06 8.33
CA GLU A 47 8.84 -0.31 8.96
C GLU A 47 10.03 0.53 8.49
N ASN A 48 9.98 1.06 7.26
CA ASN A 48 11.12 1.76 6.64
C ASN A 48 10.90 3.27 6.46
N ALA A 49 9.69 3.77 6.69
CA ALA A 49 9.45 5.20 6.60
C ALA A 49 10.11 5.93 7.78
N PRO A 50 10.85 7.03 7.52
CA PRO A 50 11.31 7.89 8.58
C PRO A 50 10.11 8.49 9.33
N PRO A 51 10.25 8.71 10.66
CA PRO A 51 9.20 9.33 11.46
C PRO A 51 8.86 10.71 10.87
N GLY A 52 7.57 10.98 10.71
CA GLY A 52 7.06 12.23 10.15
C GLY A 52 7.00 12.32 8.62
N LEU A 53 7.38 11.28 7.86
CA LEU A 53 7.32 11.31 6.40
C LEU A 53 5.89 11.51 5.84
N PHE A 54 4.90 10.96 6.54
CA PHE A 54 3.50 11.01 6.14
C PHE A 54 2.64 11.88 7.05
N GLU A 55 3.24 12.55 8.03
CA GLU A 55 2.55 13.57 8.82
C GLU A 55 2.28 14.75 7.88
N LYS A 56 1.01 14.90 7.49
CA LYS A 56 0.58 16.12 6.79
C LYS A 56 0.81 17.29 7.74
N PRO A 57 1.44 18.39 7.29
CA PRO A 57 1.36 19.62 8.05
C PRO A 57 -0.14 19.93 8.19
N ASP A 58 -0.60 20.02 9.44
CA ASP A 58 -1.93 20.48 9.77
C ASP A 58 -2.26 21.71 8.92
N ASP A 59 -3.46 21.71 8.33
CA ASP A 59 -4.10 22.89 7.75
C ASP A 59 -3.79 24.08 8.67
N VAL A 60 -2.90 24.96 8.23
CA VAL A 60 -2.72 26.27 8.85
C VAL A 60 -4.06 26.97 8.62
N ASP A 61 -4.90 26.93 9.65
CA ASP A 61 -6.14 27.69 9.77
C ASP A 61 -5.79 29.16 9.49
N ASP A 62 -5.99 29.57 8.23
CA ASP A 62 -5.95 30.95 7.80
C ASP A 62 -7.17 31.64 8.41
N LYS A 63 -7.08 31.94 9.71
CA LYS A 63 -7.95 32.86 10.41
C LYS A 63 -7.11 34.02 10.92
N ASN A 64 -6.73 34.88 9.98
CA ASN A 64 -6.40 36.25 10.32
C ASN A 64 -6.98 37.21 9.29
N GLU A 65 -8.31 37.30 9.27
CA GLU A 65 -8.98 38.54 8.87
C GLU A 65 -9.31 39.29 10.17
N LYS A 66 -8.66 40.44 10.34
CA LYS A 66 -8.78 41.34 11.48
C LYS A 66 -9.27 42.68 10.98
#